data_AF-I3VSJ8-F1
#
_entry.id   AF-I3VSJ8-F1
#
_cell.length_a   1.000
_cell.length_b   1.000
_cell.length_c   1.000
_cell.angle_alpha   90.00
_cell.angle_beta   90.00
_cell.angle_gamma   90.00
#
_symmetry.space_group_name_H-M   'P 1'
#
loop_
_entity.id
_entity.type
_entity.pdbx_description
1 polymer ?
#
loop_
_entity_poly.entity_id
_entity_poly.type
_entity_poly.pdbx_seq_one_letter_code
_entity_poly.pdbx_strand_id
1 'polypeptide(L)'
;MDKYQKFLEEPRKVHKDGLLSYDGVRYGVPWQYSGKEVVVREKNDKIEILYNNKVIAVHDKHYRSRSTVFLKDQYKGLKAAEGMLYPRPKAIKLFSLEVEKRSLSLYESLSEVTGYDRSRESQTTS
;
A
#
# COMPACT_ATOMS: atom_id res chain seq x y z
N MET A 1 -12.46 9.68 23.50
CA MET A 1 -11.03 10.02 23.30
C MET A 1 -10.45 9.36 22.02
N ASP A 2 -11.28 9.01 21.02
CA ASP A 2 -10.90 7.98 20.03
C ASP A 2 -10.89 8.47 18.56
N LYS A 3 -10.94 9.79 18.35
CA LYS A 3 -11.18 10.36 17.00
C LYS A 3 -9.91 10.57 16.16
N TYR A 4 -8.72 10.30 16.72
CA TYR A 4 -7.44 10.59 16.05
C TYR A 4 -6.56 9.38 15.77
N GLN A 5 -6.97 8.18 16.20
CA GLN A 5 -6.15 6.97 16.04
C GLN A 5 -5.91 6.61 14.57
N LYS A 6 -6.90 6.89 13.71
CA LYS A 6 -6.80 6.70 12.24
C LYS A 6 -5.77 7.62 11.57
N PHE A 7 -5.40 8.73 12.20
CA PHE A 7 -4.35 9.63 11.69
C PHE A 7 -2.94 9.27 12.20
N LEU A 8 -2.83 8.28 13.08
CA LEU A 8 -1.54 7.78 13.58
C LEU A 8 -1.03 6.56 12.80
N GLU A 9 -1.85 6.02 11.89
CA GLU A 9 -1.54 4.84 11.11
C GLU A 9 -1.14 5.24 9.69
N GLU A 10 0.13 5.02 9.36
CA GLU A 10 0.70 5.37 8.06
C GLU A 10 1.05 4.10 7.27
N PRO A 11 0.42 3.84 6.10
CA PRO A 11 0.80 2.71 5.26
C PRO A 11 2.17 2.97 4.63
N ARG A 12 3.08 2.02 4.76
CA ARG A 12 4.44 2.08 4.22
C ARG A 12 4.82 0.74 3.60
N LYS A 13 5.67 0.78 2.58
CA LYS A 13 6.20 -0.42 1.92
C LYS A 13 7.55 -0.79 2.48
N VAL A 14 7.71 -2.06 2.88
CA VAL A 14 9.01 -2.59 3.31
C VAL A 14 9.89 -2.82 2.08
N HIS A 15 11.14 -2.36 2.13
CA HIS A 15 12.12 -2.58 1.08
C HIS A 15 12.52 -4.06 1.00
N LYS A 16 13.17 -4.46 -0.11
CA LYS A 16 13.58 -5.85 -0.34
C LYS A 16 14.69 -6.34 0.61
N ASP A 17 15.37 -5.42 1.27
CA ASP A 17 16.39 -5.66 2.28
C ASP A 17 15.80 -5.83 3.70
N GLY A 18 14.48 -5.76 3.86
CA GLY A 18 13.83 -5.85 5.16
C GLY A 18 13.90 -4.56 5.97
N LEU A 19 14.19 -3.42 5.34
CA LEU A 19 14.16 -2.11 5.97
C LEU A 19 12.89 -1.33 5.60
N LEU A 20 12.38 -0.55 6.55
CA LEU A 20 11.23 0.33 6.38
C LEU A 20 11.66 1.78 6.67
N SER A 21 11.51 2.66 5.69
CA SER A 21 11.79 4.09 5.93
C SER A 21 10.57 4.75 6.58
N TYR A 22 10.78 5.43 7.71
CA TYR A 22 9.79 6.22 8.44
C TYR A 22 10.46 7.40 9.15
N ASP A 23 9.89 8.61 9.02
CA ASP A 23 10.40 9.85 9.63
C ASP A 23 11.91 10.10 9.40
N GLY A 24 12.41 9.79 8.19
CA GLY A 24 13.81 9.94 7.83
C GLY A 24 14.79 8.90 8.43
N VAL A 25 14.27 7.88 9.12
CA VAL A 25 15.02 6.75 9.71
C VAL A 25 14.61 5.43 9.04
N ARG A 26 15.54 4.48 8.94
CA ARG A 26 15.27 3.13 8.45
C ARG A 26 15.14 2.16 9.61
N TYR A 27 13.98 1.53 9.75
CA TYR A 27 13.69 0.55 10.79
C TYR A 27 13.71 -0.87 10.23
N GLY A 28 14.38 -1.78 10.93
CA GLY A 28 14.47 -3.19 10.57
C GLY A 28 13.16 -3.93 10.80
N VAL A 29 12.78 -4.78 9.86
CA VAL A 29 11.56 -5.59 9.91
C VAL A 29 11.95 -7.02 9.56
N PRO A 30 11.35 -8.06 10.17
CA PRO A 30 11.66 -9.43 9.80
C PRO A 30 11.55 -9.64 8.28
N TRP A 31 12.58 -10.23 7.68
CA TRP A 31 12.75 -10.32 6.23
C TRP A 31 11.57 -11.03 5.50
N GLN A 32 10.76 -11.81 6.22
CA GLN A 32 9.55 -12.44 5.70
C GLN A 32 8.47 -11.43 5.27
N TYR A 33 8.61 -10.16 5.67
CA TYR A 33 7.73 -9.05 5.30
C TYR A 33 8.36 -8.11 4.26
N SER A 34 9.59 -8.37 3.79
CA SER A 34 10.21 -7.60 2.73
C SER A 34 9.33 -7.53 1.48
N GLY A 35 9.17 -6.33 0.93
CA GLY A 35 8.34 -6.07 -0.25
C GLY A 35 6.83 -5.97 0.02
N LYS A 36 6.37 -6.21 1.25
CA LYS A 36 4.95 -6.10 1.63
C LYS A 36 4.60 -4.68 2.08
N GLU A 37 3.32 -4.35 2.00
CA GLU A 37 2.75 -3.16 2.62
C GLU A 37 2.43 -3.45 4.09
N VAL A 38 2.85 -2.54 4.95
CA VAL A 38 2.69 -2.58 6.41
C VAL A 38 2.11 -1.24 6.87
N VAL A 39 1.55 -1.23 8.08
CA VAL A 39 1.07 -0.02 8.73
C VAL A 39 2.02 0.34 9.86
N VAL A 40 2.48 1.59 9.88
CA VAL A 40 3.31 2.11 10.96
C VAL A 40 2.44 2.93 11.88
N ARG A 41 2.54 2.69 13.19
CA ARG A 41 1.85 3.46 14.22
C ARG A 41 2.83 3.97 15.26
N GLU A 42 2.71 5.23 15.61
CA GLU A 42 3.44 5.82 16.74
C GLU A 42 2.62 5.71 18.03
N LYS A 43 3.23 5.19 19.10
CA LYS A 43 2.63 5.05 20.41
C LYS A 43 3.69 5.20 21.50
N ASN A 44 3.53 6.19 22.39
CA ASN A 44 4.41 6.40 23.56
C ASN A 44 5.91 6.39 23.19
N ASP A 45 6.31 7.20 22.22
CA ASP A 45 7.70 7.29 21.70
C ASP A 45 8.26 5.99 21.11
N LYS A 46 7.39 5.03 20.81
CA LYS A 46 7.71 3.81 20.09
C LYS A 46 6.98 3.77 18.76
N ILE A 47 7.62 3.11 17.81
CA ILE A 47 7.09 2.83 16.49
C ILE A 47 6.73 1.36 16.44
N GLU A 48 5.43 1.09 16.29
CA GLU A 48 4.90 -0.23 16.07
C GLU A 48 4.67 -0.43 14.57
N ILE A 49 5.20 -1.52 14.02
CA ILE A 49 5.00 -1.89 12.63
C ILE A 49 4.04 -3.07 12.61
N LEU A 50 2.92 -2.91 11.91
CA LEU A 50 1.82 -3.86 11.84
C LEU A 50 1.67 -4.42 10.43
N TYR A 51 1.40 -5.71 10.33
CA TYR A 51 0.99 -6.38 9.11
C TYR A 51 -0.28 -7.17 9.37
N ASN A 52 -1.35 -6.92 8.60
CA ASN A 52 -2.68 -7.52 8.82
C ASN A 52 -3.13 -7.41 10.30
N ASN A 53 -3.07 -6.20 10.88
CA ASN A 53 -3.42 -5.90 12.27
C ASN A 53 -2.59 -6.61 13.35
N LYS A 54 -1.51 -7.32 12.99
CA LYS A 54 -0.57 -7.94 13.91
C LYS A 54 0.72 -7.12 13.99
N VAL A 55 1.18 -6.81 15.20
CA VAL A 55 2.48 -6.18 15.42
C VAL A 55 3.59 -7.16 15.06
N ILE A 56 4.45 -6.78 14.11
CA ILE A 56 5.56 -7.60 13.61
C ILE A 56 6.92 -7.08 14.05
N ALA A 57 7.02 -5.79 14.41
CA ALA A 57 8.22 -5.18 14.95
C ALA A 57 7.85 -3.97 15.82
N VAL A 58 8.68 -3.68 16.82
CA VAL A 58 8.58 -2.50 17.68
C VAL A 58 9.96 -1.88 17.77
N HIS A 59 10.04 -0.57 17.56
CA HIS A 59 11.27 0.22 17.66
C HIS A 59 11.06 1.42 18.56
N ASP A 60 12.14 1.93 19.15
CA ASP A 60 12.11 3.24 19.77
C ASP A 60 12.18 4.32 18.69
N LYS A 61 11.43 5.42 18.85
CA LYS A 61 11.42 6.50 17.87
C LYS A 61 12.76 7.23 17.92
N HIS A 62 13.45 7.27 16.77
CA HIS A 62 14.68 8.01 16.61
C HIS A 62 14.43 9.29 15.82
N TYR A 63 14.76 10.44 16.43
CA TYR A 63 14.64 11.76 15.79
C TYR A 63 15.83 12.12 14.89
N ARG A 64 16.88 11.27 14.85
CA ARG A 64 18.09 11.52 14.06
C ARG A 64 17.90 10.99 12.64
N SER A 65 17.65 11.90 11.70
CA SER A 65 17.56 11.59 10.27
C SER A 65 18.80 10.84 9.76
N ARG A 66 18.60 9.99 8.73
CA ARG A 66 19.63 9.16 8.07
C ARG A 66 20.25 8.06 8.93
N SER A 67 19.59 7.67 10.02
CA SER A 67 20.00 6.50 10.83
C SER A 67 19.29 5.21 10.38
N THR A 68 19.90 4.06 10.70
CA THR A 68 19.30 2.73 10.50
C THR A 68 19.28 1.99 11.83
N VAL A 69 18.11 1.48 12.20
CA VAL A 69 17.84 0.77 13.45
C VAL A 69 17.48 -0.67 13.10
N PHE A 70 18.36 -1.61 13.43
CA PHE A 70 18.14 -3.02 13.11
C PHE A 70 17.32 -3.72 14.19
N LEU A 71 16.44 -4.64 13.77
CA LEU A 71 15.68 -5.48 14.69
C LEU A 71 16.49 -6.74 15.04
N LYS A 72 16.40 -7.17 16.31
CA LYS A 72 16.91 -8.49 16.70
C LYS A 72 16.19 -9.58 15.90
N ASP A 73 16.93 -10.57 15.39
CA ASP A 73 16.41 -11.66 14.57
C ASP A 73 15.79 -11.24 13.23
N GLN A 74 16.12 -10.04 12.71
CA GLN A 74 15.63 -9.53 11.42
C GLN A 74 15.79 -10.53 10.26
N TYR A 75 16.91 -11.26 10.23
CA TYR A 75 17.25 -12.25 9.18
C TYR A 75 17.15 -13.70 9.67
N LYS A 76 16.39 -13.96 10.73
CA LYS A 76 16.23 -15.31 11.27
C LYS A 76 15.57 -16.22 10.22
N GLY A 77 16.22 -17.35 9.95
CA GLY A 77 15.77 -18.31 8.94
C GLY A 77 16.18 -17.98 7.50
N LEU A 78 16.95 -16.90 7.27
CA LEU A 78 17.40 -16.51 5.93
C LEU A 78 18.26 -17.59 5.25
N LYS A 79 19.08 -18.33 6.02
CA LYS A 79 19.85 -19.48 5.50
C LYS A 79 18.96 -20.58 4.91
N ALA A 80 17.79 -20.82 5.51
CA ALA A 80 16.82 -21.79 5.00
C ALA A 80 16.11 -21.29 3.72
N ALA A 81 16.18 -20.00 3.43
CA ALA A 81 15.62 -19.36 2.24
C ALA A 81 16.69 -19.06 1.17
N GLU A 82 17.80 -19.81 1.17
CA GLU A 82 18.91 -19.65 0.20
C GLU A 82 19.50 -18.23 0.15
N GLY A 83 19.42 -17.48 1.25
CA GLY A 83 19.93 -16.10 1.29
C GLY A 83 19.02 -15.04 0.64
N MET A 84 17.81 -15.42 0.21
CA MET A 84 16.85 -14.48 -0.38
C MET A 84 16.22 -13.58 0.69
N LEU A 85 16.54 -12.29 0.64
CA LEU A 85 16.08 -11.27 1.59
C LEU A 85 14.59 -10.89 1.43
N TYR A 86 13.90 -11.50 0.48
CA TYR A 86 12.48 -11.33 0.26
C TYR A 86 11.81 -12.67 -0.09
N PRO A 87 10.54 -12.87 0.31
CA PRO A 87 9.81 -14.08 -0.04
C PRO A 87 9.73 -14.26 -1.56
N ARG A 88 9.87 -15.51 -2.04
CA ARG A 88 9.67 -15.83 -3.46
C ARG A 88 8.30 -15.32 -3.90
N PRO A 89 8.22 -14.54 -5.00
CA PRO A 89 6.94 -14.10 -5.53
C PRO A 89 6.09 -15.34 -5.85
N LYS A 90 4.86 -15.36 -5.33
CA LYS A 90 3.87 -16.41 -5.62
C LYS A 90 2.81 -15.82 -6.55
N ALA A 91 2.66 -16.38 -7.75
CA ALA A 91 1.54 -16.06 -8.61
C ALA A 91 0.29 -16.79 -8.11
N ILE A 92 -0.84 -16.09 -8.01
CA ILE A 92 -2.14 -16.70 -7.75
C ILE A 92 -2.90 -16.69 -9.08
N LYS A 93 -3.32 -17.86 -9.57
CA LYS A 93 -4.22 -17.96 -10.72
C LYS A 93 -5.62 -17.58 -10.23
N LEU A 94 -6.06 -16.37 -10.53
CA LEU A 94 -7.46 -15.99 -10.36
C LEU A 94 -8.28 -16.79 -11.38
N PHE A 95 -9.28 -17.53 -10.92
CA PHE A 95 -10.26 -18.13 -11.81
C PHE A 95 -10.90 -17.02 -12.65
N SER A 96 -11.20 -17.30 -13.92
CA SER A 96 -11.73 -16.33 -14.87
C SER A 96 -12.87 -15.54 -14.23
N LEU A 97 -12.72 -14.22 -14.14
CA LEU A 97 -13.81 -13.32 -13.75
C LEU A 97 -14.94 -13.54 -14.77
N GLU A 98 -16.05 -14.09 -14.30
CA GLU A 98 -17.24 -14.27 -15.13
C GLU A 98 -17.84 -12.89 -15.35
N VAL A 99 -17.46 -12.26 -16.47
CA VAL A 99 -17.95 -10.95 -16.86
C VAL A 99 -19.20 -11.11 -17.70
N GLU A 100 -20.22 -10.31 -17.38
CA GLU A 100 -21.44 -10.26 -18.17
C GLU A 100 -21.13 -9.67 -19.55
N LYS A 101 -21.27 -10.47 -20.61
CA LYS A 101 -21.11 -10.01 -21.99
C LYS A 101 -22.40 -9.35 -22.44
N ARG A 102 -22.44 -8.02 -22.44
CA ARG A 102 -23.57 -7.25 -22.99
C ARG A 102 -23.35 -6.90 -24.45
N SER A 103 -24.43 -6.89 -25.23
CA SER A 103 -24.39 -6.47 -26.63
C SER A 103 -24.10 -4.97 -26.74
N LEU A 104 -23.35 -4.58 -27.77
CA LEU A 104 -22.97 -3.18 -28.03
C LEU A 104 -24.18 -2.28 -28.35
N SER A 105 -25.28 -2.86 -28.83
CA SER A 105 -26.52 -2.17 -29.18
C SER A 105 -27.13 -1.35 -28.03
N LEU A 106 -26.88 -1.74 -26.77
CA LEU A 106 -27.32 -0.95 -25.61
C LEU A 106 -26.65 0.43 -25.56
N TYR A 107 -25.38 0.53 -25.93
CA TYR A 107 -24.67 1.81 -25.96
C TYR A 107 -25.07 2.67 -27.16
N GLU A 108 -25.38 2.07 -28.31
CA GLU A 108 -25.89 2.77 -29.49
C GLU A 108 -27.20 3.51 -29.15
N SER A 109 -28.16 2.81 -28.56
CA SER A 109 -29.45 3.40 -28.15
C SER A 109 -29.32 4.54 -27.13
N LEU A 110 -28.34 4.47 -26.22
CA LEU A 110 -28.08 5.52 -25.23
C LEU A 110 -27.35 6.71 -25.85
N SER A 111 -26.44 6.46 -26.80
CA SER A 111 -25.70 7.51 -27.51
C SER A 111 -26.59 8.33 -28.44
N GLU A 112 -27.66 7.74 -28.98
CA GLU A 112 -28.67 8.44 -29.79
C GLU A 112 -29.56 9.35 -28.92
N VAL A 113 -29.84 8.97 -27.67
CA VAL A 113 -30.65 9.76 -26.74
C VAL A 113 -29.86 10.93 -26.13
N THR A 114 -28.55 10.78 -25.94
CA THR A 114 -27.67 11.86 -25.48
C THR A 114 -27.05 12.65 -26.63
N GLY A 115 -27.81 12.83 -27.72
CA GLY A 115 -27.45 13.78 -28.76
C GLY A 115 -27.18 15.16 -28.13
N TYR A 116 -25.90 15.47 -27.96
CA TYR A 116 -25.45 16.82 -27.66
C TYR A 116 -25.89 17.71 -28.81
N ASP A 117 -27.02 18.41 -28.63
CA ASP A 117 -27.48 19.45 -29.53
C ASP A 117 -26.48 20.61 -29.50
N ARG A 118 -25.61 20.67 -30.51
CA ARG A 118 -24.64 21.76 -30.75
C ARG A 118 -25.24 22.91 -31.55
N SER A 119 -26.56 23.10 -31.54
CA SER A 119 -27.24 23.98 -32.50
C SER A 119 -27.96 25.15 -31.82
N ARG A 120 -27.41 25.77 -30.77
CA ARG A 120 -27.90 27.06 -30.26
C ARG A 120 -26.77 27.95 -29.73
N GLU A 121 -25.92 28.44 -30.63
CA GLU A 121 -25.21 29.70 -30.39
C GLU A 121 -24.90 30.38 -31.72
N SER A 122 -25.91 31.07 -32.25
CA SER A 122 -25.71 32.07 -33.29
C SER A 122 -26.78 33.14 -33.13
N GLN A 123 -26.32 34.34 -32.75
CA GLN A 123 -27.01 35.63 -32.84
C GLN A 123 -28.06 35.82 -31.71
N THR A 124 -28.09 36.88 -30.91
CA THR A 124 -27.90 38.31 -31.20
C THR A 124 -27.89 39.10 -29.88
N THR A 125 -27.11 40.19 -29.78
CA THR A 125 -27.32 41.50 -29.10
C THR A 125 -25.92 42.04 -28.72
N SER A 126 -25.50 43.25 -29.02
CA SER A 126 -26.10 44.45 -29.64
C SER A 126 -24.98 45.34 -30.16
#